data_AF-E6SHF0-F1
#
_entry.id   AF-E6SHF0-F1
#
_cell.length_a   1.000
_cell.length_b   1.000
_cell.length_c   1.000
_cell.angle_alpha   90.00
_cell.angle_beta   90.00
_cell.angle_gamma   90.00
#
_symmetry.space_group_name_H-M   'P 1'
#
loop_
_entity.id
_entity.type
_entity.pdbx_description
1 polymer ?
#
loop_
_entity_poly.entity_id
_entity_poly.type
_entity_poly.pdbx_seq_one_letter_code
_entity_poly.pdbx_strand_id
1 'polypeptide(L)'
;MARPYVAMVDYGTGNVHSLGKALERVGCTPRLTRDADELAGAAGIVLPGVGAFGPAWQRLEATGLIPVLRELVAAGRPLLGICLGMQLLFEGSREDGDWPGLGFLPGWVEPFPGVAPGCAPDRGTAQAGRGTPPGGPATPRVPAGRGTPPGGDGTPPVELKVPHMGWNRVRVPAGSRLLAGLEDGFFAYFVHSYRVPWPTGPGGGDAGPAGGGAGGAGGTPGRTGGGSAGAGDGPDRMHGGLDRPGDGPERRGDGAGPSGDGPRRPGDGWGRPGSGGRGNGPLVALADYGGPFVAAVEWGPVCGTQFHPEKSGPAGLKILRNFGAMCGACDPSP
;
A
#
# COMPACT_ATOMS: atom_id res chain seq x y z
N MET A 1 -35.89 6.92 2.56
CA MET A 1 -34.69 6.11 2.84
C MET A 1 -33.96 6.72 4.04
N ALA A 2 -33.11 5.97 4.74
CA ALA A 2 -32.25 6.54 5.78
C ALA A 2 -31.20 7.49 5.16
N ARG A 3 -30.66 8.44 5.94
CA ARG A 3 -29.52 9.25 5.48
C ARG A 3 -28.28 8.36 5.30
N PRO A 4 -27.49 8.52 4.22
CA PRO A 4 -26.18 7.92 4.09
C PRO A 4 -25.28 8.20 5.30
N TYR A 5 -24.44 7.23 5.66
CA TYR A 5 -23.48 7.34 6.77
C TYR A 5 -22.16 6.63 6.44
N VAL A 6 -21.10 7.02 7.13
CA VAL A 6 -19.77 6.40 7.03
C VAL A 6 -19.54 5.53 8.27
N ALA A 7 -19.36 4.22 8.08
CA ALA A 7 -18.99 3.34 9.18
C ALA A 7 -17.50 3.50 9.50
N MET A 8 -17.15 3.54 10.78
CA MET A 8 -15.80 3.43 11.30
C MET A 8 -15.69 2.07 12.00
N VAL A 9 -14.79 1.21 11.55
CA VAL A 9 -14.67 -0.17 12.07
C VAL A 9 -14.15 -0.15 13.51
N ASP A 10 -14.96 -0.64 14.44
CA ASP A 10 -14.59 -0.83 15.85
C ASP A 10 -14.04 -2.24 16.11
N TYR A 11 -12.73 -2.36 16.01
CA TYR A 11 -11.97 -3.52 16.49
C TYR A 11 -11.18 -3.17 17.78
N GLY A 12 -11.67 -2.21 18.57
CA GLY A 12 -11.07 -1.85 19.86
C GLY A 12 -9.66 -1.26 19.75
N THR A 13 -9.39 -0.41 18.74
CA THR A 13 -8.17 0.40 18.61
C THR A 13 -8.50 1.81 18.09
N GLY A 14 -7.52 2.72 18.10
CA GLY A 14 -7.59 3.97 17.34
C GLY A 14 -8.09 5.21 18.11
N ASN A 15 -7.79 6.39 17.55
CA ASN A 15 -8.29 7.68 18.02
C ASN A 15 -9.64 8.01 17.36
N VAL A 16 -10.62 7.11 17.50
CA VAL A 16 -11.89 7.16 16.78
C VAL A 16 -12.73 8.42 17.07
N HIS A 17 -12.54 9.03 18.25
CA HIS A 17 -13.27 10.25 18.65
C HIS A 17 -12.87 11.50 17.84
N SER A 18 -11.56 11.72 17.60
CA SER A 18 -11.13 12.86 16.76
C SER A 18 -11.51 12.65 15.29
N LEU A 19 -11.45 11.41 14.81
CA LEU A 19 -11.83 11.06 13.45
C LEU A 19 -13.33 11.26 13.21
N GLY A 20 -14.20 10.81 14.13
CA GLY A 20 -15.64 11.06 14.07
C GLY A 20 -15.96 12.55 13.98
N LYS A 21 -15.38 13.37 14.88
CA LYS A 21 -15.52 14.84 14.84
C LYS A 21 -14.99 15.49 13.56
N ALA A 22 -13.96 14.90 12.94
CA ALA A 22 -13.44 15.38 11.66
C ALA A 22 -14.38 15.03 10.48
N LEU A 23 -15.04 13.86 10.52
CA LEU A 23 -16.08 13.44 9.56
C LEU A 23 -17.36 14.28 9.70
N GLU A 24 -17.82 14.52 10.93
CA GLU A 24 -18.93 15.46 11.23
C GLU A 24 -18.64 16.85 10.66
N ARG A 25 -17.43 17.38 10.90
CA ARG A 25 -16.99 18.71 10.43
C ARG A 25 -16.94 18.85 8.91
N VAL A 26 -16.87 17.76 8.14
CA VAL A 26 -16.91 17.81 6.66
C VAL A 26 -18.30 17.57 6.06
N GLY A 27 -19.32 17.34 6.91
CA GLY A 27 -20.71 17.16 6.48
C GLY A 27 -21.14 15.69 6.35
N CYS A 28 -20.34 14.73 6.83
CA CYS A 28 -20.66 13.31 6.82
C CYS A 28 -21.23 12.86 8.17
N THR A 29 -22.07 11.82 8.16
CA THR A 29 -22.56 11.18 9.39
C THR A 29 -21.70 9.96 9.73
N PRO A 30 -20.78 9.98 10.71
CA PRO A 30 -20.03 8.80 11.11
C PRO A 30 -20.85 7.87 12.01
N ARG A 31 -20.56 6.57 11.98
CA ARG A 31 -20.98 5.58 13.01
C ARG A 31 -19.79 4.71 13.39
N LEU A 32 -19.45 4.66 14.68
CA LEU A 32 -18.49 3.67 15.18
C LEU A 32 -19.23 2.34 15.37
N THR A 33 -18.84 1.29 14.65
CA THR A 33 -19.58 0.03 14.69
C THR A 33 -18.69 -1.21 14.50
N ARG A 34 -19.13 -2.31 15.09
CA ARG A 34 -18.57 -3.67 14.97
C ARG A 34 -19.58 -4.66 14.41
N ASP A 35 -20.72 -4.16 13.95
CA ASP A 35 -21.83 -4.96 13.42
C ASP A 35 -21.71 -5.10 11.89
N ALA A 36 -22.03 -6.29 11.38
CA ALA A 36 -21.88 -6.62 9.96
C ALA A 36 -22.97 -5.97 9.08
N ASP A 37 -24.21 -5.87 9.58
CA ASP A 37 -25.33 -5.28 8.85
C ASP A 37 -25.21 -3.74 8.82
N GLU A 38 -24.73 -3.12 9.90
CA GLU A 38 -24.35 -1.70 9.89
C GLU A 38 -23.17 -1.39 8.96
N LEU A 39 -22.22 -2.32 8.78
CA LEU A 39 -21.16 -2.16 7.78
C LEU A 39 -21.69 -2.31 6.35
N ALA A 40 -22.57 -3.27 6.10
CA ALA A 40 -23.18 -3.48 4.79
C ALA A 40 -24.07 -2.29 4.37
N GLY A 41 -24.84 -1.76 5.32
CA GLY A 41 -25.71 -0.59 5.13
C GLY A 41 -24.99 0.76 5.09
N ALA A 42 -23.71 0.83 5.46
CA ALA A 42 -22.92 2.07 5.38
C ALA A 42 -22.69 2.49 3.93
N ALA A 43 -22.65 3.79 3.66
CA ALA A 43 -22.40 4.32 2.32
C ALA A 43 -20.92 4.18 1.92
N GLY A 44 -20.02 4.26 2.91
CA GLY A 44 -18.59 3.93 2.80
C GLY A 44 -18.00 3.62 4.19
N ILE A 45 -16.77 3.09 4.21
CA ILE A 45 -16.13 2.51 5.40
C ILE A 45 -14.80 3.20 5.66
N VAL A 46 -14.49 3.49 6.93
CA VAL A 46 -13.15 3.88 7.38
C VAL A 46 -12.62 2.79 8.29
N LEU A 47 -11.41 2.33 8.00
CA LEU A 47 -10.61 1.48 8.88
C LEU A 47 -9.59 2.38 9.60
N PRO A 48 -9.89 2.88 10.81
CA PRO A 48 -8.92 3.60 11.63
C PRO A 48 -7.90 2.62 12.22
N GLY A 49 -6.73 3.09 12.64
CA GLY A 49 -5.83 2.26 13.46
C GLY A 49 -4.69 3.05 14.11
N VAL A 50 -4.28 2.61 15.30
CA VAL A 50 -3.03 2.99 15.98
C VAL A 50 -2.49 1.80 16.78
N GLY A 51 -1.18 1.75 17.03
CA GLY A 51 -0.52 0.64 17.72
C GLY A 51 0.28 -0.23 16.75
N ALA A 52 0.55 -1.47 17.16
CA ALA A 52 1.28 -2.47 16.37
C ALA A 52 0.33 -3.36 15.54
N PHE A 53 0.82 -3.85 14.40
CA PHE A 53 0.08 -4.57 13.38
C PHE A 53 -0.46 -5.92 13.87
N GLY A 54 0.36 -6.78 14.47
CA GLY A 54 -0.09 -8.09 14.95
C GLY A 54 -1.28 -8.03 15.92
N PRO A 55 -1.19 -7.24 17.02
CA PRO A 55 -2.31 -7.02 17.93
C PRO A 55 -3.55 -6.38 17.29
N ALA A 56 -3.38 -5.60 16.22
CA ALA A 56 -4.48 -5.02 15.44
C ALA A 56 -5.14 -6.05 14.52
N TRP A 57 -4.36 -6.89 13.84
CA TRP A 57 -4.86 -8.01 13.04
C TRP A 57 -5.66 -8.97 13.89
N GLN A 58 -5.09 -9.47 15.00
CA GLN A 58 -5.77 -10.39 15.92
C GLN A 58 -7.12 -9.85 16.41
N ARG A 59 -7.20 -8.55 16.71
CA ARG A 59 -8.46 -7.90 17.11
C ARG A 59 -9.46 -7.84 15.97
N LEU A 60 -9.04 -7.45 14.76
CA LEU A 60 -9.91 -7.38 13.59
C LEU A 60 -10.41 -8.77 13.19
N GLU A 61 -9.56 -9.79 13.23
CA GLU A 61 -9.91 -11.19 13.01
C GLU A 61 -10.93 -11.69 14.03
N ALA A 62 -10.73 -11.39 15.32
CA ALA A 62 -11.66 -11.72 16.39
C ALA A 62 -13.04 -11.01 16.30
N THR A 63 -13.21 -9.97 15.47
CA THR A 63 -14.54 -9.40 15.18
C THR A 63 -15.34 -10.21 14.16
N GLY A 64 -14.69 -11.09 13.38
CA GLY A 64 -15.32 -11.77 12.24
C GLY A 64 -15.60 -10.87 11.02
N LEU A 65 -15.17 -9.59 11.02
CA LEU A 65 -15.50 -8.63 9.97
C LEU A 65 -14.59 -8.70 8.73
N ILE A 66 -13.50 -9.48 8.75
CA ILE A 66 -12.56 -9.59 7.61
C ILE A 66 -13.26 -10.07 6.31
N PRO A 67 -14.13 -11.10 6.32
CA PRO A 67 -14.91 -11.47 5.13
C PRO A 67 -15.86 -10.36 4.68
N VAL A 68 -16.55 -9.70 5.62
CA VAL A 68 -17.52 -8.61 5.35
C VAL A 68 -16.83 -7.43 4.66
N LEU A 69 -15.65 -7.02 5.15
CA LEU A 69 -14.85 -5.97 4.52
C LEU A 69 -14.40 -6.36 3.10
N ARG A 70 -14.03 -7.62 2.87
CA ARG A 70 -13.64 -8.13 1.54
C ARG A 70 -14.82 -8.17 0.57
N GLU A 71 -15.99 -8.62 1.00
CA GLU A 71 -17.22 -8.63 0.20
C GLU A 71 -17.65 -7.22 -0.18
N LEU A 72 -17.69 -6.29 0.78
CA LEU A 72 -18.11 -4.91 0.51
C LEU A 72 -17.13 -4.18 -0.42
N VAL A 73 -15.82 -4.38 -0.25
CA VAL A 73 -14.81 -3.84 -1.19
C VAL A 73 -14.96 -4.44 -2.59
N ALA A 74 -15.23 -5.75 -2.71
CA ALA A 74 -15.51 -6.40 -4.00
C ALA A 74 -16.80 -5.88 -4.66
N ALA A 75 -17.81 -5.52 -3.86
CA ALA A 75 -19.02 -4.83 -4.31
C ALA A 75 -18.82 -3.33 -4.62
N GLY A 76 -17.59 -2.82 -4.53
CA GLY A 76 -17.25 -1.43 -4.85
C GLY A 76 -17.49 -0.42 -3.72
N ARG A 77 -17.76 -0.85 -2.49
CA ARG A 77 -17.94 0.03 -1.33
C ARG A 77 -16.64 0.79 -1.04
N PRO A 78 -16.63 2.14 -1.02
CA PRO A 78 -15.42 2.90 -0.72
C PRO A 78 -14.87 2.60 0.68
N LEU A 79 -13.57 2.32 0.77
CA LEU A 79 -12.85 2.00 2.00
C LEU A 79 -11.65 2.94 2.16
N LEU A 80 -11.52 3.61 3.32
CA LEU A 80 -10.36 4.44 3.67
C LEU A 80 -9.62 3.87 4.88
N GLY A 81 -8.39 3.40 4.68
CA GLY A 81 -7.48 3.02 5.78
C GLY A 81 -6.67 4.20 6.31
N ILE A 82 -6.60 4.41 7.62
CA ILE A 82 -5.84 5.52 8.24
C ILE A 82 -4.71 5.00 9.15
N CYS A 83 -3.48 5.44 8.87
CA CYS A 83 -2.25 5.04 9.55
C CYS A 83 -2.07 3.52 9.57
N LEU A 84 -2.18 2.86 10.73
CA LEU A 84 -2.19 1.40 10.81
C LEU A 84 -3.35 0.77 10.03
N GLY A 85 -4.49 1.47 9.93
CA GLY A 85 -5.60 1.07 9.07
C GLY A 85 -5.29 1.14 7.58
N MET A 86 -4.31 1.94 7.13
CA MET A 86 -3.78 1.86 5.76
C MET A 86 -2.90 0.62 5.62
N GLN A 87 -2.01 0.39 6.60
CA GLN A 87 -1.07 -0.74 6.59
C GLN A 87 -1.81 -2.08 6.49
N LEU A 88 -2.93 -2.24 7.22
CA LEU A 88 -3.79 -3.43 7.16
C LEU A 88 -4.39 -3.72 5.76
N LEU A 89 -4.41 -2.76 4.83
CA LEU A 89 -4.92 -2.97 3.46
C LEU A 89 -3.97 -3.80 2.58
N PHE A 90 -2.70 -3.90 2.95
CA PHE A 90 -1.64 -4.53 2.15
C PHE A 90 -1.62 -6.06 2.25
N GLU A 91 -0.67 -6.75 1.61
CA GLU A 91 -0.50 -8.21 1.69
C GLU A 91 -0.12 -8.67 3.11
N GLY A 92 0.66 -7.87 3.83
CA GLY A 92 1.10 -8.19 5.18
C GLY A 92 2.07 -7.18 5.79
N SER A 93 2.58 -7.50 6.98
CA SER A 93 3.56 -6.73 7.74
C SER A 93 4.67 -7.62 8.28
N ARG A 94 5.86 -7.06 8.44
CA ARG A 94 7.00 -7.66 9.17
C ARG A 94 7.23 -7.06 10.56
N GLU A 95 6.23 -6.39 11.13
CA GLU A 95 6.26 -5.85 12.50
C GLU A 95 6.22 -6.98 13.53
N ASP A 96 7.35 -7.20 14.21
CA ASP A 96 7.57 -8.23 15.24
C ASP A 96 7.16 -9.66 14.81
N GLY A 97 7.28 -9.94 13.51
CA GLY A 97 6.91 -11.21 12.87
C GLY A 97 6.20 -10.97 11.52
N ASP A 98 6.02 -12.04 10.73
CA ASP A 98 5.24 -11.98 9.50
C ASP A 98 3.74 -12.11 9.81
N TRP A 99 2.98 -11.04 9.55
CA TRP A 99 1.52 -10.98 9.76
C TRP A 99 0.78 -10.79 8.43
N PRO A 100 -0.31 -11.54 8.17
CA PRO A 100 -1.13 -11.34 6.98
C PRO A 100 -1.89 -10.00 7.06
N GLY A 101 -2.14 -9.39 5.90
CA GLY A 101 -3.02 -8.24 5.76
C GLY A 101 -4.33 -8.59 5.04
N LEU A 102 -5.16 -7.57 4.80
CA LEU A 102 -6.43 -7.75 4.09
C LEU A 102 -6.24 -8.15 2.63
N GLY A 103 -5.07 -7.85 2.03
CA GLY A 103 -4.70 -8.27 0.68
C GLY A 103 -5.35 -7.43 -0.44
N PHE A 104 -5.77 -6.20 -0.14
CA PHE A 104 -6.36 -5.28 -1.11
C PHE A 104 -5.31 -4.53 -1.95
N LEU A 105 -4.06 -4.49 -1.50
CA LEU A 105 -2.93 -3.81 -2.16
C LEU A 105 -1.68 -4.69 -2.08
N PRO A 106 -0.92 -4.92 -3.17
CA PRO A 106 0.32 -5.68 -3.10
C PRO A 106 1.50 -4.84 -2.60
N GLY A 107 2.42 -5.50 -1.92
CA GLY A 107 3.47 -4.89 -1.11
C GLY A 107 3.30 -5.19 0.38
N TRP A 108 4.39 -5.04 1.13
CA TRP A 108 4.47 -5.37 2.56
C TRP A 108 4.84 -4.14 3.40
N VAL A 109 4.43 -4.18 4.66
CA VAL A 109 4.76 -3.18 5.68
C VAL A 109 6.07 -3.58 6.36
N GLU A 110 7.06 -2.69 6.32
CA GLU A 110 8.45 -2.93 6.72
C GLU A 110 8.95 -1.81 7.65
N PRO A 111 9.92 -2.07 8.55
CA PRO A 111 10.46 -1.04 9.44
C PRO A 111 11.18 0.08 8.66
N PHE A 112 11.31 1.26 9.26
CA PHE A 112 12.32 2.22 8.82
C PHE A 112 13.74 1.63 9.00
N PRO A 113 14.68 1.88 8.07
CA PRO A 113 15.98 1.17 8.02
C PRO A 113 16.98 1.56 9.12
N GLY A 114 16.59 2.38 10.10
CA GLY A 114 17.46 2.90 11.18
C GLY A 114 18.50 3.93 10.73
N VAL A 115 19.04 3.79 9.52
CA VAL A 115 19.99 4.72 8.90
C VAL A 115 19.54 5.08 7.48
N ALA A 116 19.94 6.25 7.00
CA ALA A 116 19.73 6.70 5.63
C ALA A 116 21.04 7.16 4.99
N PRO A 117 21.15 7.13 3.64
CA PRO A 117 22.22 7.82 2.93
C PRO A 117 22.32 9.28 3.38
N GLY A 118 23.55 9.77 3.54
CA GLY A 118 23.78 11.16 3.86
C GLY A 118 23.27 12.05 2.73
N CYS A 119 22.41 13.02 3.05
CA CYS A 119 21.92 13.99 2.08
C CYS A 119 22.76 15.27 2.17
N ALA A 120 23.41 15.66 1.08
CA ALA A 120 24.05 16.97 0.99
C ALA A 120 23.02 18.08 1.29
N PRO A 121 23.36 19.10 2.11
CA PRO A 121 22.41 20.14 2.49
C PRO A 121 21.94 20.93 1.27
N ASP A 122 20.63 21.03 1.09
CA ASP A 122 20.00 21.69 -0.04
C ASP A 122 20.44 23.16 -0.12
N ARG A 123 21.11 23.52 -1.23
CA ARG A 123 21.56 24.89 -1.50
C ARG A 123 20.43 25.72 -2.15
N GLY A 124 19.21 25.61 -1.61
CA GLY A 124 17.96 25.87 -2.33
C GLY A 124 16.86 26.56 -1.53
N THR A 125 17.19 27.69 -0.86
CA THR A 125 16.24 28.58 -0.14
C THR A 125 15.65 28.01 1.18
N ALA A 126 15.19 28.80 2.16
CA ALA A 126 15.06 30.26 2.24
C ALA A 126 15.52 30.82 3.60
N GLN A 127 15.80 32.13 3.63
CA GLN A 127 16.43 32.85 4.74
C GLN A 127 15.43 33.23 5.85
N ALA A 128 15.44 32.49 6.97
CA ALA A 128 14.73 32.91 8.19
C ALA A 128 15.54 34.00 8.95
N GLY A 129 15.31 35.26 8.61
CA GLY A 129 16.12 36.36 9.14
C GLY A 129 15.84 36.72 10.61
N ARG A 130 16.91 36.75 11.43
CA ARG A 130 17.05 37.63 12.63
C ARG A 130 18.47 37.56 13.21
N GLY A 131 19.20 38.69 13.21
CA GLY A 131 20.31 38.98 14.13
C GLY A 131 21.71 38.42 13.82
N THR A 132 22.63 39.33 13.54
CA THR A 132 24.09 39.26 13.80
C THR A 132 24.40 40.40 14.81
N PRO A 133 25.56 40.47 15.53
CA PRO A 133 26.80 39.69 15.47
C PRO A 133 27.30 39.30 16.91
N PRO A 134 28.60 39.19 17.28
CA PRO A 134 29.86 38.97 16.52
C PRO A 134 30.81 37.87 17.06
N GLY A 135 31.75 37.42 16.22
CA GLY A 135 33.15 37.16 16.63
C GLY A 135 33.59 35.72 16.96
N GLY A 136 34.86 35.40 16.63
CA GLY A 136 35.60 34.20 17.09
C GLY A 136 35.85 33.14 16.01
N PRO A 137 37.12 32.85 15.61
CA PRO A 137 37.44 31.85 14.60
C PRO A 137 37.94 30.51 15.18
N ALA A 138 37.47 29.38 14.64
CA ALA A 138 38.14 28.09 14.73
C ALA A 138 37.70 27.16 13.59
N THR A 139 38.60 26.87 12.64
CA THR A 139 38.39 25.80 11.63
C THR A 139 38.93 24.47 12.17
N PRO A 140 38.12 23.40 12.23
CA PRO A 140 38.66 22.08 12.54
C PRO A 140 39.49 21.57 11.36
N ARG A 141 40.77 21.25 11.59
CA ARG A 141 41.57 20.49 10.61
C ARG A 141 41.07 19.04 10.60
N VAL A 142 40.54 18.60 9.47
CA VAL A 142 40.32 17.16 9.21
C VAL A 142 41.68 16.51 8.93
N PRO A 143 42.06 15.42 9.62
CA PRO A 143 43.28 14.68 9.30
C PRO A 143 43.08 13.84 8.03
N ALA A 144 44.03 13.91 7.08
CA ALA A 144 43.97 13.13 5.85
C ALA A 144 44.27 11.65 6.13
N GLY A 145 43.28 10.77 5.97
CA GLY A 145 43.39 9.35 6.35
C GLY A 145 42.54 8.40 5.48
N ARG A 146 43.11 7.99 4.33
CA ARG A 146 42.82 6.77 3.55
C ARG A 146 41.43 6.12 3.66
N GLY A 147 40.65 6.15 2.57
CA GLY A 147 39.62 5.14 2.30
C GLY A 147 38.32 5.67 1.70
N THR A 148 38.31 6.03 0.42
CA THR A 148 37.08 6.43 -0.30
C THR A 148 36.44 5.22 -0.98
N PRO A 149 35.27 4.73 -0.55
CA PRO A 149 34.51 3.74 -1.31
C PRO A 149 33.86 4.40 -2.55
N PRO A 150 33.69 3.68 -3.67
CA PRO A 150 33.03 4.23 -4.86
C PRO A 150 31.50 4.19 -4.70
N GLY A 151 30.82 5.33 -4.93
CA GLY A 151 29.36 5.40 -5.00
C GLY A 151 28.70 6.19 -3.86
N GLY A 152 28.87 7.51 -3.86
CA GLY A 152 28.26 8.44 -2.91
C GLY A 152 28.93 9.80 -3.01
N ASP A 153 28.27 10.87 -2.57
CA ASP A 153 28.81 12.24 -2.63
C ASP A 153 29.83 12.57 -1.50
N GLY A 154 30.15 11.57 -0.67
CA GLY A 154 31.01 11.70 0.50
C GLY A 154 30.27 12.06 1.80
N THR A 155 28.96 12.33 1.76
CA THR A 155 28.18 12.60 2.96
C THR A 155 28.00 11.32 3.78
N PRO A 156 28.36 11.29 5.08
CA PRO A 156 28.21 10.10 5.91
C PRO A 156 26.72 9.76 6.12
N PRO A 157 26.37 8.47 6.26
CA PRO A 157 25.00 8.05 6.60
C PRO A 157 24.49 8.74 7.87
N VAL A 158 23.21 9.06 7.90
CA VAL A 158 22.54 9.70 9.04
C VAL A 158 21.61 8.72 9.74
N GLU A 159 21.63 8.74 11.08
CA GLU A 159 20.70 7.96 11.90
C GLU A 159 19.27 8.54 11.77
N LEU A 160 18.30 7.68 11.52
CA LEU A 160 16.90 8.05 11.41
C LEU A 160 16.23 7.99 12.78
N LYS A 161 15.64 9.10 13.22
CA LYS A 161 14.80 9.10 14.41
C LYS A 161 13.50 8.35 14.12
N VAL A 162 13.40 7.11 14.59
CA VAL A 162 12.19 6.27 14.55
C VAL A 162 11.46 6.41 15.89
N PRO A 163 10.11 6.56 15.93
CA PRO A 163 9.18 6.69 14.81
C PRO A 163 9.37 7.99 14.02
N HIS A 164 9.07 7.93 12.71
CA HIS A 164 8.85 9.12 11.89
C HIS A 164 7.64 9.87 12.47
N MET A 165 7.89 11.03 13.09
CA MET A 165 6.90 11.81 13.83
C MET A 165 7.03 13.30 13.52
N GLY A 166 5.96 13.91 13.01
CA GLY A 166 5.91 15.33 12.69
C GLY A 166 5.20 15.63 11.38
N TRP A 167 5.40 16.84 10.86
CA TRP A 167 4.89 17.26 9.55
C TRP A 167 5.89 16.93 8.46
N ASN A 168 5.46 16.22 7.41
CA ASN A 168 6.29 15.88 6.25
C ASN A 168 5.52 16.14 4.94
N ARG A 169 6.26 16.34 3.85
CA ARG A 169 5.77 16.69 2.52
C ARG A 169 5.24 15.46 1.78
N VAL A 170 4.06 15.58 1.17
CA VAL A 170 3.43 14.55 0.34
C VAL A 170 3.47 14.95 -1.13
N ARG A 171 4.11 14.13 -1.97
CA ARG A 171 4.06 14.26 -3.44
C ARG A 171 2.82 13.54 -3.98
N VAL A 172 2.03 14.23 -4.81
CA VAL A 172 0.64 13.85 -5.16
C VAL A 172 0.55 13.32 -6.60
N PRO A 173 -0.06 12.13 -6.84
CA PRO A 173 -0.30 11.64 -8.19
C PRO A 173 -1.47 12.39 -8.85
N ALA A 174 -1.31 12.74 -10.12
CA ALA A 174 -2.39 13.31 -10.91
C ALA A 174 -3.57 12.32 -11.02
N GLY A 175 -4.80 12.82 -10.87
CA GLY A 175 -6.04 12.06 -11.06
C GLY A 175 -6.61 11.36 -9.82
N SER A 176 -5.98 11.45 -8.65
CA SER A 176 -6.56 10.93 -7.40
C SER A 176 -7.83 11.69 -7.02
N ARG A 177 -8.92 10.96 -6.71
CA ARG A 177 -10.14 11.53 -6.13
C ARG A 177 -9.93 11.86 -4.65
N LEU A 178 -9.23 11.00 -3.92
CA LEU A 178 -8.93 11.18 -2.49
C LEU A 178 -8.17 12.49 -2.24
N LEU A 179 -7.16 12.78 -3.07
CA LEU A 179 -6.29 13.96 -2.96
C LEU A 179 -6.72 15.13 -3.87
N ALA A 180 -7.89 15.04 -4.50
CA ALA A 180 -8.36 16.03 -5.49
C ALA A 180 -8.43 17.45 -4.91
N GLY A 181 -7.72 18.39 -5.53
CA GLY A 181 -7.65 19.80 -5.13
C GLY A 181 -6.73 20.08 -3.93
N LEU A 182 -5.74 19.22 -3.68
CA LEU A 182 -4.56 19.54 -2.89
C LEU A 182 -3.40 19.95 -3.80
N GLU A 183 -2.49 20.77 -3.28
CA GLU A 183 -1.24 21.12 -3.94
C GLU A 183 -0.24 19.96 -3.90
N ASP A 184 0.56 19.78 -4.95
CA ASP A 184 1.71 18.88 -4.88
C ASP A 184 2.73 19.41 -3.86
N GLY A 185 3.18 18.55 -2.96
CA GLY A 185 4.05 18.95 -1.87
C GLY A 185 3.34 19.54 -0.64
N PHE A 186 2.02 19.33 -0.48
CA PHE A 186 1.31 19.67 0.76
C PHE A 186 1.91 18.94 1.99
N PHE A 187 1.77 19.53 3.17
CA PHE A 187 2.25 18.92 4.42
C PHE A 187 1.15 18.16 5.16
N ALA A 188 1.49 16.97 5.66
CA ALA A 188 0.62 16.12 6.47
C ALA A 188 1.31 15.66 7.76
N TYR A 189 0.54 15.29 8.78
CA TYR A 189 1.06 14.86 10.09
C TYR A 189 1.20 13.33 10.19
N PHE A 190 2.43 12.86 10.38
CA PHE A 190 2.82 11.46 10.48
C PHE A 190 3.22 11.08 11.92
N VAL A 191 2.97 9.83 12.30
CA VAL A 191 3.52 9.19 13.51
C VAL A 191 3.53 7.67 13.34
N HIS A 192 4.65 7.09 12.91
CA HIS A 192 4.78 5.65 12.63
C HIS A 192 6.23 5.13 12.64
N SER A 193 6.43 3.87 13.04
CA SER A 193 7.73 3.16 13.01
C SER A 193 7.92 2.24 11.79
N TYR A 194 6.82 1.87 11.15
CA TYR A 194 6.76 0.98 9.98
C TYR A 194 6.13 1.72 8.79
N ARG A 195 6.52 1.34 7.57
CA ARG A 195 6.15 1.98 6.31
C ARG A 195 5.89 0.94 5.22
N VAL A 196 5.19 1.29 4.15
CA VAL A 196 5.28 0.54 2.88
C VAL A 196 6.34 1.24 2.02
N PRO A 197 7.46 0.58 1.67
CA PRO A 197 8.51 1.17 0.85
C PRO A 197 8.04 1.41 -0.60
N TRP A 198 8.76 2.25 -1.34
CA TRP A 198 8.48 2.48 -2.76
C TRP A 198 9.76 2.42 -3.62
N PRO A 199 9.83 1.61 -4.70
CA PRO A 199 8.80 0.69 -5.21
C PRO A 199 8.45 -0.43 -4.22
N THR A 200 7.26 -1.02 -4.36
CA THR A 200 6.91 -2.22 -3.56
C THR A 200 7.54 -3.47 -4.16
N GLY A 201 7.76 -4.49 -3.33
CA GLY A 201 8.31 -5.79 -3.74
C GLY A 201 9.81 -5.97 -3.44
N PRO A 202 10.36 -7.16 -3.74
CA PRO A 202 11.76 -7.52 -3.44
C PRO A 202 12.74 -6.76 -4.36
N GLY A 203 13.02 -5.51 -4.00
CA GLY A 203 13.81 -4.56 -4.79
C GLY A 203 13.61 -3.08 -4.43
N GLY A 204 12.80 -2.77 -3.40
CA GLY A 204 12.65 -1.41 -2.86
C GLY A 204 13.87 -0.86 -2.12
N GLY A 205 14.93 -1.67 -1.93
CA GLY A 205 16.23 -1.27 -1.40
C GLY A 205 17.32 -1.31 -2.48
N ASP A 206 18.28 -0.39 -2.38
CA ASP A 206 19.61 -0.43 -2.99
C ASP A 206 19.70 -0.54 -4.52
N ALA A 207 19.09 0.43 -5.22
CA ALA A 207 19.42 0.75 -6.60
C ALA A 207 20.78 1.49 -6.72
N GLY A 208 21.87 0.81 -6.39
CA GLY A 208 23.23 1.25 -6.72
C GLY A 208 23.46 1.33 -8.25
N PRO A 209 24.45 2.09 -8.74
CA PRO A 209 24.64 2.29 -10.18
C PRO A 209 25.00 0.97 -10.88
N ALA A 210 24.30 0.67 -11.98
CA ALA A 210 24.46 -0.57 -12.72
C ALA A 210 25.84 -0.69 -13.39
N GLY A 211 26.76 -1.41 -12.73
CA GLY A 211 28.02 -1.84 -13.34
C GLY A 211 27.77 -2.92 -14.39
N GLY A 212 27.95 -2.58 -15.67
CA GLY A 212 27.78 -3.53 -16.77
C GLY A 212 28.85 -4.62 -16.79
N GLY A 213 28.43 -5.89 -16.79
CA GLY A 213 29.28 -7.06 -17.03
C GLY A 213 28.52 -8.07 -17.89
N ALA A 214 29.14 -8.58 -18.95
CA ALA A 214 28.43 -9.23 -20.05
C ALA A 214 28.83 -10.70 -20.29
N GLY A 215 27.83 -11.51 -20.66
CA GLY A 215 28.00 -12.66 -21.55
C GLY A 215 28.30 -14.02 -20.92
N GLY A 216 27.70 -15.06 -21.50
CA GLY A 216 28.01 -16.47 -21.19
C GLY A 216 26.90 -17.44 -21.61
N ALA A 217 27.17 -18.31 -22.59
CA ALA A 217 26.37 -19.52 -22.85
C ALA A 217 26.51 -20.51 -21.66
N GLY A 218 25.65 -21.49 -21.41
CA GLY A 218 24.60 -22.09 -22.24
C GLY A 218 24.94 -23.56 -22.55
N GLY A 219 24.03 -24.50 -22.25
CA GLY A 219 24.21 -25.93 -22.57
C GLY A 219 23.40 -26.90 -21.71
N THR A 220 22.65 -27.80 -22.36
CA THR A 220 22.09 -29.05 -21.80
C THR A 220 23.07 -30.19 -22.05
N PRO A 221 23.27 -31.14 -21.12
CA PRO A 221 22.52 -32.42 -21.16
C PRO A 221 22.20 -32.94 -19.72
N GLY A 222 21.70 -34.16 -19.43
CA GLY A 222 21.37 -35.34 -20.23
C GLY A 222 20.67 -36.44 -19.38
N ARG A 223 20.35 -37.60 -19.96
CA ARG A 223 19.57 -38.71 -19.33
C ARG A 223 20.41 -39.88 -18.82
N THR A 224 20.08 -40.40 -17.63
CA THR A 224 20.29 -41.79 -17.15
C THR A 224 19.15 -42.16 -16.15
N GLY A 225 18.76 -43.41 -15.89
CA GLY A 225 19.06 -44.68 -16.56
C GLY A 225 18.91 -45.93 -15.66
N GLY A 226 17.81 -46.71 -15.80
CA GLY A 226 17.49 -47.91 -14.98
C GLY A 226 16.59 -47.59 -13.76
N GLY A 227 15.79 -48.49 -13.14
CA GLY A 227 15.51 -49.94 -13.32
C GLY A 227 15.28 -50.59 -11.93
N SER A 228 14.54 -51.68 -11.70
CA SER A 228 13.63 -52.59 -12.45
C SER A 228 12.88 -53.50 -11.41
N ALA A 229 11.95 -54.43 -11.64
CA ALA A 229 11.09 -54.89 -12.77
C ALA A 229 9.95 -55.83 -12.25
N GLY A 230 8.86 -55.99 -13.02
CA GLY A 230 7.90 -57.13 -12.95
C GLY A 230 6.57 -56.92 -12.19
N ALA A 231 5.54 -57.78 -12.32
CA ALA A 231 5.15 -58.71 -13.40
C ALA A 231 3.78 -59.38 -13.09
N GLY A 232 2.98 -59.71 -14.11
CA GLY A 232 1.72 -60.48 -14.01
C GLY A 232 0.50 -59.71 -13.45
N ASP A 233 -0.74 -60.13 -13.71
CA ASP A 233 -1.26 -60.98 -14.79
C ASP A 233 -2.78 -60.74 -14.99
N GLY A 234 -3.36 -61.17 -16.12
CA GLY A 234 -4.81 -61.14 -16.39
C GLY A 234 -5.45 -62.55 -16.42
N PRO A 235 -6.66 -62.75 -17.01
CA PRO A 235 -7.58 -61.78 -17.64
C PRO A 235 -9.08 -62.00 -17.24
N ASP A 236 -10.01 -61.66 -18.15
CA ASP A 236 -11.43 -62.09 -18.25
C ASP A 236 -12.51 -61.52 -17.29
N ARG A 237 -13.78 -61.35 -17.71
CA ARG A 237 -14.39 -61.03 -19.04
C ARG A 237 -15.91 -60.73 -18.89
N MET A 238 -16.42 -59.74 -19.63
CA MET A 238 -17.86 -59.60 -20.05
C MET A 238 -18.92 -59.42 -18.91
N HIS A 239 -20.20 -59.10 -19.13
CA HIS A 239 -21.05 -58.86 -20.33
C HIS A 239 -22.13 -57.77 -20.07
N GLY A 240 -22.49 -56.96 -21.08
CA GLY A 240 -23.77 -56.23 -21.21
C GLY A 240 -23.95 -54.93 -20.40
N GLY A 241 -24.49 -53.82 -20.92
CA GLY A 241 -24.85 -53.44 -22.30
C GLY A 241 -26.33 -53.09 -22.52
N LEU A 242 -26.62 -51.92 -23.14
CA LEU A 242 -27.82 -51.65 -23.94
C LEU A 242 -27.74 -50.32 -24.72
N ASP A 243 -28.44 -50.28 -25.86
CA ASP A 243 -28.50 -49.27 -26.93
C ASP A 243 -29.87 -48.53 -26.91
N ARG A 244 -30.17 -47.37 -27.54
CA ARG A 244 -29.54 -46.29 -28.37
C ARG A 244 -30.63 -45.17 -28.53
N PRO A 245 -30.60 -44.23 -29.51
CA PRO A 245 -29.61 -43.23 -29.94
C PRO A 245 -30.21 -41.78 -29.96
N GLY A 246 -29.53 -40.81 -30.59
CA GLY A 246 -30.10 -39.53 -31.01
C GLY A 246 -29.08 -38.62 -31.72
N ASP A 247 -29.33 -38.29 -33.01
CA ASP A 247 -28.29 -37.74 -33.91
C ASP A 247 -28.44 -36.24 -34.26
N GLY A 248 -27.43 -35.44 -33.87
CA GLY A 248 -26.95 -34.23 -34.58
C GLY A 248 -27.86 -32.97 -34.68
N PRO A 249 -27.42 -31.91 -35.40
CA PRO A 249 -26.11 -31.75 -36.05
C PRO A 249 -25.31 -30.46 -35.71
N GLU A 250 -23.99 -30.57 -35.88
CA GLU A 250 -23.04 -29.54 -36.35
C GLU A 250 -22.69 -28.27 -35.55
N ARG A 251 -21.59 -27.63 -35.99
CA ARG A 251 -20.84 -26.56 -35.32
C ARG A 251 -20.99 -25.22 -36.05
N ARG A 252 -20.92 -24.13 -35.29
CA ARG A 252 -20.30 -22.86 -35.74
C ARG A 252 -19.34 -22.37 -34.66
N GLY A 253 -18.24 -21.75 -35.07
CA GLY A 253 -17.21 -21.22 -34.17
C GLY A 253 -17.06 -19.71 -34.25
N ASP A 254 -16.03 -19.22 -33.57
CA ASP A 254 -15.38 -17.91 -33.70
C ASP A 254 -16.17 -16.68 -33.22
N GLY A 255 -15.62 -15.95 -32.24
CA GLY A 255 -16.32 -14.80 -31.63
C GLY A 255 -15.66 -14.09 -30.44
N ALA A 256 -14.34 -14.18 -30.26
CA ALA A 256 -13.51 -13.35 -29.35
C ALA A 256 -14.09 -12.96 -27.97
N GLY A 257 -13.92 -13.83 -26.96
CA GLY A 257 -13.92 -13.37 -25.56
C GLY A 257 -12.69 -12.50 -25.25
N PRO A 258 -12.76 -11.57 -24.28
CA PRO A 258 -11.64 -10.69 -23.96
C PRO A 258 -10.42 -11.48 -23.48
N SER A 259 -9.29 -11.30 -24.16
CA SER A 259 -8.00 -11.94 -23.81
C SER A 259 -7.54 -11.47 -22.44
N GLY A 260 -7.41 -12.41 -21.49
CA GLY A 260 -7.27 -12.09 -20.08
C GLY A 260 -5.91 -11.50 -19.68
N ASP A 261 -5.95 -10.62 -18.69
CA ASP A 261 -5.04 -10.74 -17.55
C ASP A 261 -5.70 -11.74 -16.57
N GLY A 262 -5.01 -12.84 -16.25
CA GLY A 262 -5.41 -13.69 -15.12
C GLY A 262 -5.08 -13.01 -13.78
N PRO A 263 -5.60 -13.52 -12.65
CA PRO A 263 -5.15 -13.05 -11.33
C PRO A 263 -3.63 -13.21 -11.23
N ARG A 264 -2.94 -12.08 -11.05
CA ARG A 264 -1.46 -12.01 -10.96
C ARG A 264 -0.97 -12.69 -9.69
N ARG A 265 0.30 -13.08 -9.66
CA ARG A 265 0.84 -13.86 -8.53
C ARG A 265 1.17 -12.93 -7.35
N PRO A 266 1.00 -13.37 -6.09
CA PRO A 266 1.51 -12.64 -4.94
C PRO A 266 3.00 -12.33 -5.09
N GLY A 267 3.41 -11.11 -4.73
CA GLY A 267 4.79 -10.64 -4.86
C GLY A 267 5.17 -9.88 -6.15
N ASP A 268 4.28 -9.75 -7.14
CA ASP A 268 4.49 -8.90 -8.32
C ASP A 268 4.45 -7.40 -7.92
N GLY A 269 5.60 -6.83 -7.56
CA GLY A 269 5.75 -5.48 -7.02
C GLY A 269 5.54 -4.32 -8.01
N TRP A 270 5.16 -3.14 -7.51
CA TRP A 270 4.89 -1.95 -8.34
C TRP A 270 6.18 -1.25 -8.79
N GLY A 271 6.58 -1.50 -10.04
CA GLY A 271 7.63 -0.73 -10.71
C GLY A 271 7.29 0.76 -10.88
N ARG A 272 8.32 1.61 -10.98
CA ARG A 272 8.15 3.06 -11.20
C ARG A 272 7.45 3.32 -12.55
N PRO A 273 6.43 4.20 -12.63
CA PRO A 273 5.65 4.37 -13.85
C PRO A 273 6.45 5.03 -14.99
N GLY A 274 6.54 4.33 -16.12
CA GLY A 274 6.96 4.89 -17.40
C GLY A 274 5.85 5.71 -18.05
N SER A 275 6.23 6.71 -18.84
CA SER A 275 5.37 7.69 -19.51
C SER A 275 4.16 7.12 -20.28
N GLY A 276 2.99 7.74 -20.10
CA GLY A 276 2.02 7.92 -21.20
C GLY A 276 0.79 7.00 -21.25
N GLY A 277 0.66 6.00 -20.37
CA GLY A 277 -0.53 5.14 -20.30
C GLY A 277 -1.59 5.63 -19.30
N ARG A 278 -2.88 5.36 -19.58
CA ARG A 278 -3.92 5.33 -18.53
C ARG A 278 -3.72 4.03 -17.72
N GLY A 279 -2.76 4.07 -16.78
CA GLY A 279 -2.20 2.87 -16.15
C GLY A 279 -3.20 2.07 -15.30
N ASN A 280 -3.21 0.75 -15.47
CA ASN A 280 -4.10 -0.19 -14.77
C ASN A 280 -3.55 -0.56 -13.36
N GLY A 281 -3.23 0.45 -12.54
CA GLY A 281 -2.59 0.27 -11.23
C GLY A 281 -2.97 1.37 -10.23
N PRO A 282 -2.49 1.29 -8.98
CA PRO A 282 -2.81 2.25 -7.94
C PRO A 282 -2.20 3.63 -8.22
N LEU A 283 -2.94 4.66 -7.84
CA LEU A 283 -2.42 6.02 -7.71
C LEU A 283 -1.72 6.12 -6.35
N VAL A 284 -0.42 6.36 -6.36
CA VAL A 284 0.43 6.37 -5.15
C VAL A 284 1.00 7.75 -4.90
N ALA A 285 0.78 8.27 -3.69
CA ALA A 285 1.39 9.49 -3.18
C ALA A 285 2.59 9.14 -2.29
N LEU A 286 3.67 9.91 -2.40
CA LEU A 286 4.96 9.58 -1.79
C LEU A 286 5.45 10.66 -0.84
N ALA A 287 5.86 10.26 0.36
CA ALA A 287 6.70 11.07 1.24
C ALA A 287 8.12 10.46 1.26
N ASP A 288 9.06 11.16 1.87
CA ASP A 288 10.45 10.70 2.03
C ASP A 288 10.86 10.82 3.49
N TYR A 289 11.39 9.73 4.06
CA TYR A 289 12.00 9.74 5.38
C TYR A 289 13.00 8.58 5.47
N GLY A 290 14.23 8.86 5.05
CA GLY A 290 15.21 7.81 4.79
C GLY A 290 14.79 6.92 3.62
N GLY A 291 14.47 7.55 2.50
CA GLY A 291 13.95 6.90 1.29
C GLY A 291 12.44 7.07 1.12
N PRO A 292 11.97 6.94 -0.13
CA PRO A 292 10.56 7.14 -0.48
C PRO A 292 9.66 6.02 0.07
N PHE A 293 8.47 6.41 0.53
CA PHE A 293 7.47 5.49 1.05
C PHE A 293 6.05 5.92 0.68
N VAL A 294 5.11 4.98 0.69
CA VAL A 294 3.69 5.23 0.42
C VAL A 294 3.09 6.11 1.52
N ALA A 295 2.83 7.38 1.19
CA ALA A 295 2.17 8.34 2.08
C ALA A 295 0.65 8.26 1.96
N ALA A 296 0.13 8.02 0.75
CA ALA A 296 -1.27 7.69 0.50
C ALA A 296 -1.40 6.85 -0.78
N VAL A 297 -2.54 6.17 -0.94
CA VAL A 297 -2.81 5.24 -2.04
C VAL A 297 -4.30 5.24 -2.39
N GLU A 298 -4.61 5.09 -3.68
CA GLU A 298 -5.97 4.94 -4.21
C GLU A 298 -5.99 3.90 -5.35
N TRP A 299 -6.84 2.87 -5.22
CA TRP A 299 -7.05 1.84 -6.23
C TRP A 299 -8.52 1.37 -6.21
N GLY A 300 -9.28 1.69 -7.26
CA GLY A 300 -10.70 1.37 -7.35
C GLY A 300 -11.50 1.97 -6.17
N PRO A 301 -12.17 1.17 -5.32
CA PRO A 301 -12.84 1.64 -4.11
C PRO A 301 -11.90 1.80 -2.90
N VAL A 302 -10.69 1.26 -2.95
CA VAL A 302 -9.75 1.21 -1.82
C VAL A 302 -8.89 2.48 -1.79
N CYS A 303 -8.77 3.08 -0.62
CA CYS A 303 -8.00 4.27 -0.34
C CYS A 303 -7.25 4.13 0.98
N GLY A 304 -6.14 4.85 1.14
CA GLY A 304 -5.45 4.88 2.42
C GLY A 304 -4.46 6.03 2.58
N THR A 305 -4.20 6.43 3.83
CA THR A 305 -3.20 7.45 4.19
C THR A 305 -2.34 6.98 5.36
N GLN A 306 -1.01 7.04 5.22
CA GLN A 306 -0.07 6.72 6.30
C GLN A 306 -0.03 7.83 7.36
N PHE A 307 -0.29 9.07 6.94
CA PHE A 307 -0.52 10.22 7.82
C PHE A 307 -1.95 10.21 8.40
N HIS A 308 -2.16 11.02 9.43
CA HIS A 308 -3.44 11.21 10.11
C HIS A 308 -4.19 12.42 9.51
N PRO A 309 -5.21 12.24 8.66
CA PRO A 309 -5.96 13.36 8.08
C PRO A 309 -6.74 14.12 9.16
N GLU A 310 -7.19 13.47 10.23
CA GLU A 310 -7.85 14.12 11.36
C GLU A 310 -6.90 15.02 12.19
N LYS A 311 -5.59 14.92 11.95
CA LYS A 311 -4.53 15.77 12.54
C LYS A 311 -3.86 16.71 11.52
N SER A 312 -4.14 16.56 10.22
CA SER A 312 -3.44 17.28 9.13
C SER A 312 -4.11 18.58 8.68
N GLY A 313 -4.79 19.27 9.61
CA GLY A 313 -5.34 20.61 9.39
C GLY A 313 -6.31 20.72 8.19
N PRO A 314 -6.30 21.84 7.44
CA PRO A 314 -7.18 22.05 6.29
C PRO A 314 -7.02 20.98 5.19
N ALA A 315 -5.79 20.54 4.90
CA ALA A 315 -5.52 19.50 3.92
C ALA A 315 -6.16 18.16 4.34
N GLY A 316 -6.02 17.79 5.61
CA GLY A 316 -6.64 16.60 6.18
C GLY A 316 -8.18 16.63 6.14
N LEU A 317 -8.79 17.77 6.45
CA LEU A 317 -10.25 17.95 6.30
C LEU A 317 -10.69 17.89 4.83
N LYS A 318 -9.89 18.41 3.89
CA LYS A 318 -10.15 18.30 2.44
C LYS A 318 -10.13 16.84 1.98
N ILE A 319 -9.22 16.01 2.49
CA ILE A 319 -9.17 14.55 2.21
C ILE A 319 -10.42 13.85 2.74
N LEU A 320 -10.83 14.12 3.99
CA LEU A 320 -12.02 13.51 4.57
C LEU A 320 -13.30 13.93 3.83
N ARG A 321 -13.39 15.19 3.36
CA ARG A 321 -14.49 15.64 2.50
C ARG A 321 -14.49 14.94 1.14
N ASN A 322 -13.32 14.79 0.52
CA ASN A 322 -13.17 14.09 -0.77
C ASN A 322 -13.64 12.63 -0.65
N PHE A 323 -13.21 11.91 0.40
CA PHE A 323 -13.69 10.56 0.69
C PHE A 323 -15.20 10.54 0.93
N GLY A 324 -15.72 11.47 1.74
CA GLY A 324 -17.16 11.62 1.98
C GLY A 324 -18.00 11.83 0.72
N ALA A 325 -17.47 12.56 -0.27
CA ALA A 325 -18.08 12.71 -1.59
C ALA A 325 -17.99 11.43 -2.44
N MET A 326 -16.87 10.69 -2.38
CA MET A 326 -16.75 9.37 -3.04
C MET A 326 -17.77 8.35 -2.51
N CYS A 327 -18.13 8.44 -1.23
CA CYS A 327 -19.15 7.62 -0.59
C CYS A 327 -20.60 8.06 -0.89
N GLY A 328 -20.81 9.25 -1.47
CA GLY A 328 -22.14 9.89 -1.48
C GLY A 328 -22.70 10.16 -0.07
N ALA A 329 -21.82 10.33 0.92
CA ALA A 329 -22.15 10.27 2.35
C ALA A 329 -21.96 11.59 3.12
N CYS A 330 -21.33 12.58 2.49
CA CYS A 330 -21.35 13.97 2.93
C CYS A 330 -22.40 14.73 2.12
N ASP A 331 -23.13 15.64 2.77
CA ASP A 331 -24.08 16.52 2.06
C ASP A 331 -23.35 17.33 0.95
N PRO A 332 -23.94 17.49 -0.25
CA PRO A 332 -23.45 18.49 -1.20
C PRO A 332 -23.50 19.84 -0.50
N SER A 333 -22.36 20.56 -0.47
CA SER A 333 -22.23 21.74 0.37
C SER A 333 -23.22 22.85 -0.02
N PRO A 334 -23.74 23.61 0.97
CA PRO A 334 -24.67 24.72 0.73
C PRO A 334 -24.02 25.90 0.00
#